data_AF-A0A392R4B0-F1
#
_entry.id   AF-A0A392R4B0-F1
#
_cell.length_a   1.000
_cell.length_b   1.000
_cell.length_c   1.000
_cell.angle_alpha   90.00
_cell.angle_beta   90.00
_cell.angle_gamma   90.00
#
_symmetry.space_group_name_H-M   'P 1'
#
loop_
_entity.id
_entity.type
_entity.pdbx_description
1 polymer ?
#
loop_
_entity_poly.entity_id
_entity_poly.type
_entity_poly.pdbx_seq_one_letter_code
_entity_poly.pdbx_strand_id
1 'polypeptide(L)'
;MGNWVNGEWRWDLLWRRKLFVWEVGLLDDLMGALNSYQMSNTQDLWVWKHDATGIFSVKSAYSVLASNMGVRVASSVVSDQVLAKVWKSWAPSKLSRLIICS
;
A
#
# COMPACT_ATOMS: atom_id res chain seq x y z
N MET A 1 -0.73 11.86 -18.37
CA MET A 1 -1.54 10.71 -17.88
C MET A 1 -2.99 11.17 -17.84
N GLY A 2 -3.71 10.89 -18.92
CA GLY A 2 -5.15 10.63 -19.05
C GLY A 2 -6.21 11.51 -18.39
N ASN A 3 -7.43 11.38 -18.93
CA ASN A 3 -8.61 12.04 -18.43
C ASN A 3 -9.87 11.22 -18.72
N TRP A 4 -10.90 11.42 -17.90
CA TRP A 4 -12.22 10.85 -18.15
C TRP A 4 -12.93 11.65 -19.25
N VAL A 5 -13.43 10.95 -20.27
CA VAL A 5 -14.27 11.52 -21.33
C VAL A 5 -15.49 10.63 -21.48
N ASN A 6 -16.69 11.20 -21.26
CA ASN A 6 -17.96 10.49 -21.41
C ASN A 6 -18.07 9.18 -20.59
N GLY A 7 -17.44 9.13 -19.41
CA GLY A 7 -17.45 7.94 -18.55
C GLY A 7 -16.42 6.87 -18.93
N GLU A 8 -15.58 7.12 -19.93
CA GLU A 8 -14.46 6.25 -20.30
C GLU A 8 -13.13 6.92 -19.97
N TRP A 9 -12.19 6.15 -19.43
CA TRP A 9 -10.83 6.62 -19.20
C TRP A 9 -10.09 6.69 -20.53
N ARG A 10 -9.56 7.86 -20.88
CA ARG A 10 -8.67 8.04 -22.03
C ARG A 10 -7.25 8.28 -21.56
N TRP A 11 -6.31 7.51 -22.11
CA TRP A 11 -4.88 7.72 -21.87
C TRP A 11 -4.37 8.92 -22.68
N ASP A 12 -3.76 9.87 -21.98
CA ASP A 12 -3.02 10.99 -22.56
C ASP A 12 -1.57 10.93 -22.06
N LEU A 13 -0.68 10.30 -22.85
CA LEU A 13 0.71 10.05 -22.49
C LEU A 13 1.60 11.09 -23.18
N LEU A 14 2.24 11.95 -22.39
CA LEU A 14 3.16 12.96 -22.87
C LEU A 14 4.61 12.52 -22.61
N TRP A 15 5.38 12.43 -23.68
CA TRP A 15 6.78 12.02 -23.64
C TRP A 15 7.70 13.23 -23.54
N ARG A 16 8.80 13.13 -22.78
CA ARG A 16 9.78 14.22 -22.65
C ARG A 16 10.48 14.57 -23.96
N ARG A 17 10.58 13.60 -24.88
CA ARG A 17 11.15 13.75 -26.22
C ARG A 17 10.30 13.01 -27.24
N LYS A 18 10.52 13.28 -28.52
CA LYS A 18 9.97 12.46 -29.61
C LYS A 18 10.48 11.03 -29.46
N LEU A 19 9.58 10.09 -29.67
CA LEU A 19 9.90 8.68 -29.72
C LEU A 19 10.72 8.40 -30.99
N PHE A 20 11.70 7.51 -30.86
CA PHE A 20 12.40 6.95 -32.01
C PHE A 20 11.48 5.97 -32.74
N VAL A 21 11.75 5.70 -34.02
CA VAL A 21 10.92 4.79 -34.84
C VAL A 21 10.75 3.41 -34.19
N TRP A 22 11.80 2.89 -33.56
CA TRP A 22 11.73 1.60 -32.88
C TRP A 22 10.94 1.64 -31.56
N GLU A 23 10.80 2.81 -30.91
CA GLU A 23 10.00 2.98 -29.69
C GLU A 23 8.49 3.05 -30.01
N VAL A 24 8.12 3.29 -31.27
CA VAL A 24 6.70 3.33 -31.70
C VAL A 24 6.04 1.97 -31.53
N GLY A 25 6.73 0.88 -31.84
CA GLY A 25 6.21 -0.47 -31.60
C GLY A 25 5.96 -0.74 -30.11
N LEU A 26 6.89 -0.32 -29.25
CA LEU A 26 6.73 -0.45 -27.81
C LEU A 26 5.58 0.40 -27.26
N LEU A 27 5.31 1.56 -27.87
CA LEU A 27 4.16 2.37 -27.54
C LEU A 27 2.86 1.64 -27.88
N ASP A 28 2.79 0.97 -29.03
CA ASP A 28 1.59 0.22 -29.43
C ASP A 28 1.30 -0.93 -28.47
N ASP A 29 2.33 -1.71 -28.12
CA ASP A 29 2.24 -2.77 -27.12
C ASP A 29 1.77 -2.24 -25.76
N LEU A 30 2.33 -1.10 -25.33
CA LEU A 30 1.93 -0.42 -24.10
C LEU A 30 0.47 0.03 -24.15
N MET A 31 0.03 0.62 -25.25
CA MET A 31 -1.35 1.07 -25.43
C MET A 31 -2.32 -0.11 -25.44
N GLY A 32 -1.95 -1.22 -26.06
CA GLY A 32 -2.72 -2.47 -26.01
C GLY A 32 -2.90 -2.97 -24.58
N ALA A 33 -1.81 -3.02 -23.79
CA ALA A 33 -1.87 -3.41 -22.39
C ALA A 33 -2.72 -2.45 -21.55
N LEU A 34 -2.54 -1.14 -21.73
CA LEU A 34 -3.27 -0.11 -20.98
C LEU A 34 -4.76 -0.06 -21.31
N ASN A 35 -5.14 -0.28 -22.58
CA ASN A 35 -6.55 -0.29 -23.01
C ASN A 35 -7.25 -1.60 -22.63
N SER A 36 -6.51 -2.70 -22.43
CA SER A 36 -7.09 -3.94 -21.92
C SER A 36 -7.59 -3.82 -20.47
N TYR A 37 -7.10 -2.82 -19.73
CA TYR A 37 -7.49 -2.56 -18.35
C TYR A 37 -8.62 -1.54 -18.27
N GLN A 38 -9.77 -1.96 -17.73
CA GLN A 38 -10.82 -1.02 -17.37
C GLN A 38 -10.44 -0.31 -16.08
N MET A 39 -10.06 0.97 -16.20
CA MET A 39 -9.94 1.86 -15.05
C MET A 39 -11.29 1.97 -14.34
N SER A 40 -11.33 1.61 -13.07
CA SER A 40 -12.48 1.84 -12.21
C SER A 40 -12.43 3.25 -11.65
N ASN A 41 -13.56 3.96 -11.62
CA ASN A 41 -13.67 5.25 -10.90
C ASN A 41 -13.78 5.09 -9.37
N THR A 42 -13.51 3.89 -8.86
CA THR A 42 -13.48 3.63 -7.42
C THR A 42 -12.18 4.16 -6.84
N GLN A 43 -12.26 4.76 -5.66
CA GLN A 43 -11.08 5.22 -4.95
C GLN A 43 -10.17 4.03 -4.63
N ASP A 44 -8.87 4.19 -4.91
CA ASP A 44 -7.87 3.19 -4.52
C ASP A 44 -7.85 3.04 -3.00
N LEU A 45 -7.90 1.79 -2.54
CA LEU A 45 -7.85 1.44 -1.13
C LEU A 45 -6.53 0.76 -0.81
N TRP A 46 -5.86 1.25 0.22
CA TRP A 46 -4.68 0.60 0.78
C TRP A 46 -5.17 -0.56 1.65
N VAL A 47 -4.91 -1.79 1.20
CA VAL A 47 -5.33 -3.01 1.90
C VAL A 47 -4.11 -3.71 2.50
N TRP A 48 -4.16 -3.95 3.81
CA TRP A 48 -3.16 -4.75 4.51
C TRP A 48 -3.44 -6.25 4.32
N LYS A 49 -2.68 -6.89 3.42
CA LYS A 49 -2.89 -8.28 3.01
C LYS A 49 -2.73 -9.34 4.11
N HIS A 50 -2.16 -8.97 5.26
CA HIS A 50 -1.89 -9.91 6.35
C HIS A 50 -2.93 -9.85 7.47
N ASP A 51 -4.02 -9.12 7.26
CA ASP A 51 -5.18 -9.12 8.15
C ASP A 51 -6.44 -9.30 7.31
N ALA A 52 -7.35 -10.17 7.75
CA ALA A 52 -8.59 -10.46 7.02
C ALA A 52 -9.52 -9.24 6.93
N THR A 53 -9.39 -8.29 7.86
CA THR A 53 -10.11 -7.00 7.81
C THR A 53 -9.55 -6.07 6.74
N GLY A 54 -8.36 -6.35 6.20
CA GLY A 54 -7.64 -5.46 5.29
C GLY A 54 -7.09 -4.21 5.95
N ILE A 55 -7.25 -4.05 7.26
CA ILE A 55 -6.81 -2.87 8.01
C ILE A 55 -5.43 -3.12 8.58
N PHE A 56 -4.54 -2.14 8.38
CA PHE A 56 -3.22 -2.18 8.98
C PHE A 56 -3.32 -2.00 10.50
N SER A 57 -2.62 -2.86 11.25
CA SER A 57 -2.40 -2.67 12.67
C SER A 57 -0.96 -3.00 13.04
N VAL A 58 -0.41 -2.29 14.04
CA VAL A 58 0.96 -2.54 14.54
C VAL A 58 1.11 -3.99 15.00
N LYS A 59 0.05 -4.54 15.62
CA LYS A 59 0.01 -5.93 16.08
C LYS A 59 0.13 -6.92 14.92
N SER A 60 -0.70 -6.80 13.89
CA SER A 60 -0.65 -7.72 12.73
C SER A 60 0.68 -7.60 11.98
N ALA A 61 1.21 -6.39 11.82
CA ALA A 61 2.53 -6.18 11.24
C ALA A 61 3.64 -6.89 12.03
N TYR A 62 3.65 -6.76 13.35
CA TYR A 62 4.65 -7.41 14.18
C TYR A 62 4.49 -8.93 14.21
N SER A 63 3.25 -9.44 14.22
CA SER A 63 2.99 -10.89 14.11
C SER A 63 3.56 -11.47 12.81
N VAL A 64 3.40 -10.78 11.68
CA VAL A 64 3.99 -11.18 10.39
C VAL A 64 5.51 -11.14 10.41
N LEU A 65 6.10 -10.12 11.03
CA LEU A 65 7.55 -10.01 11.16
C LEU A 65 8.10 -11.15 12.04
N ALA A 66 7.46 -11.42 13.18
CA ALA A 66 7.83 -12.51 14.07
C ALA A 66 7.73 -13.88 13.38
N SER A 67 6.65 -14.13 12.64
CA SER A 67 6.48 -15.39 11.89
C SER A 67 7.49 -15.55 10.77
N ASN A 68 7.78 -14.48 10.02
CA ASN A 68 8.69 -14.53 8.88
C ASN A 68 10.16 -14.63 9.30
N MET A 69 10.52 -14.09 10.46
CA MET A 69 11.90 -14.09 10.97
C MET A 69 12.25 -15.39 11.73
N GLY A 70 11.35 -16.39 11.75
CA GLY A 70 11.55 -17.67 12.43
C GLY A 70 11.65 -17.55 13.96
N VAL A 71 11.40 -16.35 14.50
CA VAL A 71 11.30 -16.15 15.94
C VAL A 71 9.97 -16.76 16.34
N ARG A 72 10.03 -17.99 16.87
CA ARG A 72 8.95 -18.53 17.70
C ARG A 72 8.83 -17.60 18.90
N VAL A 73 8.09 -16.51 18.74
CA VAL A 73 7.51 -15.81 19.88
C VAL A 73 6.54 -16.84 20.44
N ALA A 74 7.02 -17.68 21.35
CA ALA A 74 6.16 -18.36 22.28
C ALA A 74 5.19 -17.28 22.77
N SER A 75 3.89 -17.54 22.62
CA SER A 75 2.78 -16.62 22.84
C SER A 75 2.65 -16.10 24.28
N SER A 76 3.74 -16.08 25.03
CA SER A 76 3.94 -15.51 26.36
C SER A 76 5.46 -15.27 26.42
N VAL A 77 5.99 -14.06 26.34
CA VAL A 77 6.47 -13.30 27.52
C VAL A 77 6.75 -11.84 27.17
N VAL A 78 6.57 -11.39 25.92
CA VAL A 78 6.49 -9.93 25.69
C VAL A 78 5.09 -9.50 26.10
N SER A 79 4.88 -9.41 27.42
CA SER A 79 3.66 -8.89 28.02
C SER A 79 3.28 -7.60 27.32
N ASP A 80 1.99 -7.44 27.00
CA ASP A 80 1.46 -6.18 26.45
C ASP A 80 1.92 -4.96 27.26
N GLN A 81 2.27 -5.16 28.53
CA GLN A 81 2.89 -4.16 29.40
C GLN A 81 4.29 -3.68 28.94
N VAL A 82 5.13 -4.56 28.41
CA VAL A 82 6.47 -4.22 27.90
C VAL A 82 6.33 -3.44 26.60
N LEU A 83 5.50 -3.90 25.67
CA LEU A 83 5.21 -3.14 24.44
C LEU A 83 4.52 -1.81 24.75
N ALA A 84 3.59 -1.78 25.71
CA ALA A 84 2.96 -0.54 26.16
C ALA A 84 3.97 0.43 26.81
N LYS A 85 4.97 -0.07 27.54
CA LYS A 85 6.04 0.78 28.10
C LYS A 85 6.96 1.33 27.02
N VAL A 86 7.40 0.50 26.09
CA VAL A 86 8.25 0.94 24.96
C VAL A 86 7.48 1.98 24.13
N TRP A 87 6.22 1.73 23.79
CA TRP A 87 5.38 2.68 23.04
C TRP A 87 5.00 3.94 23.81
N LYS A 88 4.79 3.87 25.13
CA LYS A 88 4.64 5.08 25.95
C LYS A 88 5.92 5.92 26.00
N SER A 89 7.09 5.29 25.98
CA SER A 89 8.39 5.98 26.06
C SER A 89 8.89 6.52 24.70
N TRP A 90 8.48 5.90 23.59
CA TRP A 90 8.96 6.22 22.24
C TRP A 90 7.94 6.97 21.39
N ALA A 91 6.69 7.11 21.84
CA ALA A 91 5.70 7.94 21.16
C ALA A 91 6.12 9.42 21.24
N PRO A 92 6.40 10.09 20.11
CA PRO A 92 6.60 11.53 20.09
C PRO A 92 5.34 12.20 20.67
N SER A 93 5.50 13.26 21.46
CA SER A 93 4.38 13.91 22.19
C SER A 93 3.18 14.28 21.31
N LYS A 94 3.41 14.49 20.01
CA LYS A 94 2.40 14.80 18.99
C LYS A 94 1.51 13.61 18.56
N LEU A 95 1.90 12.36 18.82
CA LEU A 95 1.16 11.15 18.43
C LEU A 95 0.47 10.43 19.59
N SER A 96 0.54 10.98 20.81
CA SER A 96 -0.04 10.39 22.02
C SER A 96 -1.57 10.23 21.98
N ARG A 97 -2.29 10.99 21.14
CA ARG A 97 -3.75 10.92 21.03
C ARG A 97 -4.29 9.71 20.24
N LEU A 98 -3.48 9.02 19.45
CA LEU A 98 -3.95 7.86 18.66
C LEU A 98 -3.90 6.53 19.44
N ILE A 99 -3.24 6.49 20.61
CA ILE A 99 -3.03 5.24 21.37
C ILE A 99 -4.17 4.98 22.38
N ILE A 100 -5.05 5.96 22.65
CA ILE A 100 -6.07 5.84 23.71
C ILE A 100 -7.45 5.37 23.19
N CYS A 101 -7.67 5.28 21.87
CA CYS A 101 -8.87 4.66 21.31
C CYS A 101 -8.55 3.28 20.73
N SER A 102 -8.38 2.29 21.60
CA SER A 102 -8.49 0.86 21.28
C SER A 102 -8.88 0.10 22.55
#